data_AF-A0A094Q258-F1
#
_entry.id   AF-A0A094Q258-F1
#
_cell.length_a   1.000
_cell.length_b   1.000
_cell.length_c   1.000
_cell.angle_alpha   90.00
_cell.angle_beta   90.00
_cell.angle_gamma   90.00
#
_symmetry.space_group_name_H-M   'P 1'
#
loop_
_entity.id
_entity.type
_entity.pdbx_description
1 polymer ?
#
loop_
_entity_poly.entity_id
_entity_poly.type
_entity_poly.pdbx_seq_one_letter_code
_entity_poly.pdbx_strand_id
1 'polypeptide(L)' 'MPKPVTIDPAVATLRGRLGGYRSRAQDDPELLATKAALAEARLDSAIERIVASASPLTQAQKLKLKTLLDNEGVK' A
#
# COMPACT_ATOMS: atom_id res chain seq x y z
N MET A 1 19.61 2.51 -19.42
CA MET A 1 19.88 2.23 -17.98
C MET A 1 18.53 2.02 -17.29
N PRO A 2 18.29 0.91 -16.57
CA PRO A 2 17.08 0.77 -15.77
C PRO A 2 17.06 1.86 -14.68
N LYS A 3 15.92 2.52 -14.48
CA LYS A 3 15.75 3.49 -13.39
C LYS A 3 15.93 2.76 -12.05
N PRO A 4 16.62 3.36 -11.06
CA PRO A 4 16.75 2.73 -9.75
C PRO A 4 15.36 2.49 -9.17
N VAL A 5 15.09 1.25 -8.76
CA VAL A 5 13.84 0.91 -8.06
C VAL A 5 13.97 1.51 -6.66
N THR A 6 13.38 2.69 -6.46
CA THR A 6 13.24 3.29 -5.13
C THR A 6 12.19 2.49 -4.36
N ILE A 7 12.65 1.70 -3.39
CA ILE A 7 11.78 1.00 -2.45
C ILE A 7 11.41 1.98 -1.35
N ASP A 8 10.15 1.98 -0.96
CA ASP A 8 9.67 2.74 0.19
C ASP A 8 10.50 2.39 1.45
N PRO A 9 11.04 3.40 2.18
CA PRO A 9 11.83 3.18 3.39
C PRO A 9 11.14 2.31 4.45
N ALA A 10 9.81 2.41 4.58
CA ALA A 10 9.03 1.58 5.51
C ALA A 10 9.05 0.11 5.07
N VAL A 11 8.86 -0.15 3.77
CA VAL A 11 8.95 -1.49 3.17
C VAL A 11 10.37 -2.05 3.31
N ALA A 12 11.40 -1.24 3.12
CA ALA A 12 12.80 -1.65 3.30
C ALA A 12 13.09 -2.07 4.75
N THR A 13 12.64 -1.26 5.72
CA THR A 13 12.79 -1.51 7.15
C THR A 13 12.11 -2.81 7.58
N LEU A 14 10.85 -3.01 7.15
CA LEU A 14 10.07 -4.21 7.47
C LEU A 14 10.65 -5.48 6.83
N ARG A 15 11.22 -5.38 5.62
CA ARG A 15 11.96 -6.49 5.00
C ARG A 15 13.21 -6.85 5.79
N GLY A 16 13.96 -5.85 6.26
CA GLY A 16 15.12 -6.07 7.13
C GLY A 16 14.72 -6.78 8.43
N ARG A 17 13.66 -6.28 9.08
CA ARG A 17 13.10 -6.88 10.30
C ARG A 17 12.65 -8.34 10.08
N LEU A 18 11.96 -8.61 8.97
CA LEU A 18 11.57 -9.96 8.58
C LEU A 18 12.77 -10.91 8.40
N GLY A 19 13.88 -10.40 7.86
CA GLY A 19 15.14 -11.13 7.76
C GLY A 19 15.74 -11.54 9.11
N GLY A 20 15.48 -10.78 10.16
CA GLY A 20 15.88 -11.10 11.54
C GLY A 20 15.09 -12.25 12.17
N TYR A 21 13.92 -12.59 11.61
CA TYR A 21 13.05 -13.65 12.13
C TYR A 21 13.25 -15.02 11.45
N ARG A 22 14.29 -15.19 10.62
CA ARG A 22 14.54 -16.43 9.84
C ARG A 22 14.57 -17.72 10.66
N SER A 23 15.02 -17.65 11.91
CA SER A 23 15.15 -18.81 12.80
C SER A 23 14.01 -18.96 13.81
N ARG A 24 12.98 -18.10 13.75
CA ARG A 24 11.81 -18.18 14.64
C ARG A 24 10.77 -19.18 14.11
N ALA A 25 9.92 -19.64 15.02
CA ALA A 25 8.78 -20.48 14.67
C ALA A 25 7.78 -19.71 13.77
N GLN A 26 7.05 -20.42 12.90
CA GLN A 26 6.18 -19.79 11.91
C GLN A 26 4.92 -19.15 12.50
N ASP A 27 4.54 -19.60 13.69
CA ASP A 27 3.43 -19.11 14.51
C ASP A 27 3.86 -18.02 15.52
N ASP A 28 5.13 -17.61 15.49
CA ASP A 28 5.62 -16.52 16.33
C ASP A 28 4.78 -15.24 16.07
N PRO A 29 4.19 -14.64 17.10
CA PRO A 29 3.26 -13.52 16.94
C PRO A 29 3.95 -12.28 16.38
N GLU A 30 5.23 -12.04 16.68
CA GLU A 30 5.99 -10.91 16.12
C GLU A 30 6.30 -11.11 14.64
N LEU A 31 6.60 -12.35 14.23
CA LEU A 31 6.79 -12.70 12.83
C LEU A 31 5.50 -12.49 12.04
N LEU A 32 4.37 -12.95 12.56
CA LEU A 32 3.06 -12.75 11.93
C LEU A 32 2.69 -11.27 11.84
N ALA A 33 2.88 -10.51 12.92
CA ALA A 33 2.65 -9.07 12.93
C ALA A 33 3.55 -8.35 11.91
N THR A 34 4.82 -8.74 11.81
CA THR A 34 5.78 -8.15 10.85
C THR A 34 5.40 -8.49 9.40
N LYS A 35 4.91 -9.70 9.13
CA LYS A 35 4.39 -10.08 7.80
C LYS A 35 3.16 -9.24 7.43
N ALA A 36 2.22 -9.06 8.36
CA ALA A 36 1.03 -8.24 8.15
C ALA A 36 1.39 -6.77 7.87
N ALA A 37 2.23 -6.17 8.71
CA ALA A 37 2.71 -4.80 8.52
C ALA A 37 3.45 -4.62 7.18
N LEU A 38 4.24 -5.61 6.75
CA LEU A 38 4.91 -5.57 5.44
C LEU A 38 3.92 -5.62 4.28
N ALA A 39 2.82 -6.37 4.41
CA ALA A 39 1.78 -6.42 3.39
C ALA A 39 1.05 -5.07 3.29
N GLU A 40 0.69 -4.48 4.43
CA GLU A 40 0.06 -3.15 4.52
C GLU A 40 0.94 -2.06 3.90
N ALA A 41 2.19 -1.94 4.34
CA ALA A 41 3.13 -0.94 3.81
C ALA A 41 3.37 -1.08 2.30
N ARG A 42 3.27 -2.30 1.75
CA ARG A 42 3.37 -2.53 0.29
C ARG A 42 2.14 -2.04 -0.45
N LEU A 43 0.95 -2.22 0.14
CA LEU A 43 -0.30 -1.74 -0.44
C LEU A 43 -0.33 -0.21 -0.45
N ASP A 44 0.00 0.43 0.67
CA ASP A 44 0.04 1.89 0.76
C ASP A 44 0.99 2.49 -0.27
N SER A 45 2.22 2.00 -0.32
CA SER A 45 3.21 2.44 -1.31
C SER A 45 2.79 2.17 -2.76
N ALA A 46 1.99 1.12 -3.01
CA ALA A 46 1.44 0.86 -4.33
C ALA A 46 0.31 1.84 -4.68
N ILE A 47 -0.61 2.09 -3.74
CA ILE A 47 -1.70 3.05 -3.89
C ILE A 47 -1.14 4.44 -4.16
N GLU A 48 -0.18 4.91 -3.35
CA GLU A 48 0.45 6.22 -3.53
C GLU A 48 1.07 6.36 -4.91
N ARG A 49 1.82 5.36 -5.39
CA ARG A 49 2.42 5.40 -6.73
C ARG A 49 1.38 5.43 -7.83
N ILE A 50 0.32 4.63 -7.71
CA ILE A 50 -0.77 4.60 -8.69
C ILE A 50 -1.46 5.96 -8.74
N VAL A 51 -1.82 6.52 -7.58
CA VAL A 51 -2.48 7.83 -7.48
C VAL A 51 -1.58 8.95 -8.00
N ALA A 52 -0.30 8.97 -7.62
CA ALA A 52 0.66 9.96 -8.09
C ALA A 52 0.90 9.90 -9.60
N SER A 53 0.78 8.71 -10.21
CA SER A 53 0.90 8.51 -11.66
C SER A 53 -0.42 8.73 -12.42
N ALA A 54 -1.54 8.85 -11.72
CA ALA A 54 -2.85 8.98 -12.34
C ALA A 54 -3.01 10.37 -12.97
N SER A 55 -3.61 10.41 -14.15
CA SER A 55 -4.03 11.69 -14.73
C SER A 55 -5.14 12.32 -13.88
N PRO A 56 -5.21 13.66 -13.81
CA PRO A 56 -6.32 14.33 -13.13
C PRO A 56 -7.66 13.89 -13.69
N LEU A 57 -8.66 13.74 -12.82
CA LEU A 57 -10.00 13.37 -13.25
C LEU A 57 -10.58 14.43 -14.20
N THR A 58 -11.18 13.97 -15.29
CA THR A 58 -12.00 14.80 -16.17
C THR A 58 -13.27 15.26 -15.45
N GLN A 59 -13.91 16.32 -15.95
CA GLN A 59 -15.16 16.82 -15.36
C GLN A 59 -16.28 15.77 -15.36
N ALA A 60 -16.41 14.98 -16.44
CA ALA A 60 -17.38 13.89 -16.51
C ALA A 60 -17.12 12.81 -15.45
N GLN A 61 -15.85 12.47 -15.21
CA GLN A 61 -15.46 11.52 -14.16
C GLN A 61 -15.75 12.08 -12.77
N LYS A 62 -15.45 13.36 -12.50
CA LYS A 62 -15.77 14.02 -11.23
C LYS A 62 -17.27 14.02 -10.94
N LEU A 63 -18.10 14.31 -11.94
CA LEU A 63 -19.56 14.28 -11.81
C LEU A 63 -20.07 12.87 -11.47
N LYS A 64 -19.58 11.85 -12.17
CA LYS A 64 -19.94 10.46 -11.88
C LYS A 64 -19.53 10.03 -10.47
N LEU A 65 -18.34 10.45 -10.03
CA LEU A 65 -17.81 10.16 -8.70
C LEU A 65 -18.64 10.85 -7.61
N LYS A 66 -19.05 12.10 -7.84
CA LYS A 66 -20.00 12.82 -6.97
C LYS A 66 -21.32 12.06 -6.84
N THR A 67 -21.91 11.61 -7.95
CA THR A 67 -23.18 10.85 -7.92
C THR A 67 -23.06 9.55 -7.11
N LEU A 68 -21.93 8.85 -7.19
CA LEU A 68 -21.69 7.64 -6.40
C LEU A 68 -21.60 7.95 -4.91
N LEU A 69 -20.85 8.98 -4.53
CA LEU A 69 -20.67 9.39 -3.13
C LEU A 69 -21.98 9.91 -2.52
N ASP A 70 -22.76 10.68 -3.28
CA ASP A 70 -24.04 11.22 -2.85
C ASP A 70 -25.09 10.09 -2.65
N ASN A 71 -25.01 9.00 -3.45
CA ASN A 71 -25.92 7.85 -3.34
C ASN A 71 -25.52 6.87 -2.22
N GLU A 72 -24.24 6.74 -1.88
CA GLU A 72 -23.80 5.95 -0.71
C GLU A 72 -24.05 6.67 0.63
N GLY A 73 -24.29 7.98 0.61
CA GLY A 73 -24.69 8.79 1.77
C GLY A 73 -26.17 8.72 2.14
N VAL A 74 -26.99 7.93 1.42
CA VAL A 74 -28.41 7.71 1.73
C VAL A 74 -28.61 6.26 2.15
N LYS A 75 -28.30 5.96 3.41
CA LYS A 75 -28.89 4.84 4.16
C LYS A 75 -29.29 5.33 5.53
#